data_AF-A0A7V6LGR6-F1
#
_entry.id   AF-A0A7V6LGR6-F1
#
_cell.length_a   1.000
_cell.length_b   1.000
_cell.length_c   1.000
_cell.angle_alpha   90.00
_cell.angle_beta   90.00
_cell.angle_gamma   90.00
#
_symmetry.space_group_name_H-M   'P 1'
#
loop_
_entity.id
_entity.type
_entity.pdbx_description
1 polymer ?
#
loop_
_entity_poly.entity_id
_entity_poly.type
_entity_poly.pdbx_seq_one_letter_code
_entity_poly.pdbx_strand_id
1 'polypeptide(L)'
;MIGGSIGSFFGPWGAVAGATAGHFLVDRKASSPKKQAQRLIAVTAAALYELAQTDGRYTTREDRAIRTILAELNQAVGGVLAPQDLAYLIDDCARIDRPLVRLAAMVRDAPGLAHASAVWLWRVAVSDGDATPAKADCIAGYARSAGIHDDDLRTAALLYVRHSASAQERRDACNVLGIPYNADEAQIKSAYRTLSLTYHPDKHSGLDPAIQALTAEKFTQIKNAYDTLNGRPSDNWFARNAATGHLAVATAGAAVRCFTCGERATLPQESRQIDSARCDRCQTLLAFEHDLAVHLYDT
;
A
#
# COMPACT_ATOMS: atom_id res chain seq x y z
N MET A 1 4.21 -18.58 28.77
CA MET A 1 4.85 -18.50 27.43
C MET A 1 3.89 -19.08 26.38
N ILE A 2 2.99 -18.28 25.81
CA ILE A 2 2.09 -18.67 24.70
C ILE A 2 1.91 -17.46 23.73
N GLY A 3 2.97 -16.67 23.52
CA GLY A 3 2.89 -15.38 22.81
C GLY A 3 3.74 -15.28 21.54
N GLY A 4 4.11 -16.41 20.93
CA GLY A 4 5.13 -16.42 19.87
C GLY A 4 4.70 -16.91 18.47
N SER A 5 3.53 -17.52 18.31
CA SER A 5 3.24 -18.33 17.10
C SER A 5 2.14 -17.81 16.17
N ILE A 6 1.48 -16.69 16.48
CA ILE A 6 0.44 -16.11 15.58
C ILE A 6 1.06 -15.06 14.62
N GLY A 7 2.32 -14.66 14.86
CA GLY A 7 3.00 -13.62 14.08
C GLY A 7 3.33 -13.97 12.62
N SER A 8 3.22 -15.24 12.21
CA SER A 8 3.58 -15.67 10.85
C SER A 8 2.43 -15.62 9.83
N PHE A 9 1.20 -15.24 10.23
CA PHE A 9 0.05 -15.22 9.30
C PHE A 9 -0.09 -13.94 8.48
N PHE A 10 0.72 -12.91 8.74
CA PHE A 10 0.57 -11.55 8.22
C PHE A 10 1.83 -11.02 7.53
N GLY A 11 2.80 -11.90 7.23
CA GLY A 11 4.15 -11.46 6.88
C GLY A 11 4.82 -10.70 8.04
N PRO A 12 5.87 -9.89 7.78
CA PRO A 12 6.63 -9.18 8.83
C PRO A 12 5.77 -8.27 9.73
N TRP A 13 4.56 -7.90 9.32
CA TRP A 13 3.74 -6.89 10.00
C TRP A 13 2.72 -7.42 11.01
N GLY A 14 2.32 -8.70 11.00
CA GLY A 14 1.36 -9.19 12.01
C GLY A 14 1.96 -9.84 13.23
N ALA A 15 3.27 -10.08 13.26
CA ALA A 15 3.98 -10.23 14.54
C ALA A 15 3.85 -8.93 15.37
N VAL A 16 3.96 -7.76 14.71
CA VAL A 16 3.79 -6.45 15.33
C VAL A 16 2.33 -6.21 15.72
N ALA A 17 1.36 -6.54 14.86
CA ALA A 17 -0.07 -6.39 15.18
C ALA A 17 -0.53 -7.33 16.32
N GLY A 18 -0.06 -8.58 16.35
CA GLY A 18 -0.40 -9.54 17.41
C GLY A 18 0.14 -9.15 18.79
N ALA A 19 1.40 -8.67 18.86
CA ALA A 19 2.00 -8.22 20.11
C ALA A 19 1.36 -6.91 20.63
N THR A 20 1.04 -5.97 19.74
CA THR A 20 0.44 -4.68 20.13
C THR A 20 -1.05 -4.77 20.46
N ALA A 21 -1.82 -5.65 19.79
CA ALA A 21 -3.20 -5.92 20.15
C ALA A 21 -3.33 -6.47 21.58
N GLY A 22 -2.40 -7.34 22.00
CA GLY A 22 -2.34 -7.83 23.39
C GLY A 22 -2.13 -6.72 24.41
N HIS A 23 -1.26 -5.75 24.14
CA HIS A 23 -1.00 -4.61 25.03
C HIS A 23 -2.17 -3.60 25.05
N PHE A 24 -2.83 -3.38 23.91
CA PHE A 24 -4.00 -2.49 23.84
C PHE A 24 -5.16 -2.96 24.72
N LEU A 25 -5.31 -4.28 24.90
CA LEU A 25 -6.36 -4.89 25.72
C LEU A 25 -6.05 -4.87 27.23
N VAL A 26 -4.81 -4.54 27.62
CA VAL A 26 -4.37 -4.52 29.04
C VAL A 26 -4.45 -3.11 29.64
N ASP A 27 -4.23 -2.06 28.85
CA ASP A 27 -4.20 -0.68 29.35
C ASP A 27 -5.45 0.15 28.96
N ARG A 28 -6.51 0.03 29.78
CA ARG A 28 -7.42 1.15 30.12
C ARG A 28 -8.39 0.75 31.25
N LYS A 29 -8.28 1.47 32.37
CA LYS A 29 -8.83 1.22 33.72
C LYS A 29 -10.36 1.12 33.91
N ALA A 30 -11.17 0.75 32.91
CA ALA A 30 -12.65 0.76 33.08
C ALA A 30 -13.47 -0.27 32.30
N SER A 31 -12.90 -1.13 31.46
CA SER A 31 -13.68 -2.11 30.67
C SER A 31 -13.00 -3.47 30.60
N SER A 32 -13.79 -4.55 30.52
CA SER A 32 -13.21 -5.89 30.37
C SER A 32 -12.50 -6.00 29.00
N PRO A 33 -11.37 -6.72 28.91
CA PRO A 33 -10.62 -6.90 27.67
C PRO A 33 -11.52 -7.37 26.50
N LYS A 34 -12.47 -8.27 26.78
CA LYS A 34 -13.47 -8.72 25.79
C LYS A 34 -14.32 -7.58 25.22
N LYS A 35 -14.82 -6.66 26.07
CA LYS A 35 -15.63 -5.51 25.62
C LYS A 35 -14.80 -4.54 24.78
N GLN A 36 -13.52 -4.36 25.11
CA GLN A 36 -12.62 -3.49 24.35
C GLN A 36 -12.30 -4.07 22.98
N ALA A 37 -12.04 -5.39 22.90
CA ALA A 37 -11.87 -6.11 21.63
C ALA A 37 -13.12 -6.00 20.74
N GLN A 38 -14.30 -6.23 21.31
CA GLN A 38 -15.58 -6.08 20.59
C GLN A 38 -15.78 -4.65 20.07
N ARG A 39 -15.48 -3.64 20.90
CA ARG A 39 -15.56 -2.23 20.50
C ARG A 39 -14.61 -1.91 19.35
N LEU A 40 -13.38 -2.42 19.40
CA LEU A 40 -12.40 -2.24 18.32
C LEU A 40 -12.93 -2.85 17.02
N ILE A 41 -13.40 -4.10 17.04
CA ILE A 41 -13.96 -4.75 15.84
C ILE A 41 -15.14 -3.95 15.28
N ALA A 42 -16.09 -3.52 16.13
CA ALA A 42 -17.27 -2.79 15.69
C ALA A 42 -16.92 -1.41 15.07
N VAL A 43 -16.01 -0.66 15.70
CA VAL A 43 -15.57 0.64 15.18
C VAL A 43 -14.77 0.47 13.88
N THR A 44 -13.92 -0.56 13.79
CA THR A 44 -13.21 -0.90 12.55
C THR A 44 -14.19 -1.26 11.44
N ALA A 45 -15.20 -2.10 11.72
CA ALA A 45 -16.22 -2.47 10.73
C ALA A 45 -16.91 -1.24 10.16
N ALA A 46 -17.34 -0.31 11.04
CA ALA A 46 -17.99 0.91 10.61
C ALA A 46 -17.06 1.86 9.85
N ALA A 47 -15.77 1.93 10.22
CA ALA A 47 -14.80 2.78 9.53
C ALA A 47 -14.50 2.27 8.12
N LEU A 48 -14.37 0.95 7.96
CA LEU A 48 -14.18 0.33 6.65
C LEU A 48 -15.44 0.48 5.76
N TYR A 49 -16.62 0.36 6.36
CA TYR A 49 -17.89 0.56 5.67
C TYR A 49 -18.10 2.04 5.25
N GLU A 50 -17.77 3.00 6.11
CA GLU A 50 -17.75 4.44 5.79
C GLU A 50 -16.82 4.70 4.60
N LEU A 51 -15.60 4.14 4.62
CA LEU A 51 -14.64 4.29 3.52
C LEU A 51 -15.19 3.70 2.21
N ALA A 52 -15.74 2.49 2.23
CA ALA A 52 -16.33 1.86 1.04
C ALA A 52 -17.45 2.72 0.44
N GLN A 53 -18.30 3.30 1.28
CA GLN A 53 -19.41 4.16 0.84
C GLN A 53 -19.01 5.56 0.35
N THR A 54 -17.74 5.97 0.47
CA THR A 54 -17.29 7.32 0.08
C THR A 54 -17.70 7.70 -1.34
N ASP A 55 -17.67 6.73 -2.27
CA ASP A 55 -17.98 6.95 -3.68
C ASP A 55 -19.48 6.73 -4.00
N GLY A 56 -20.34 6.56 -2.98
CA GLY A 56 -21.77 6.32 -3.13
C GLY A 56 -22.16 4.94 -3.67
N ARG A 57 -21.20 4.02 -3.76
CA ARG A 57 -21.41 2.63 -4.19
C ARG A 57 -20.74 1.69 -3.21
N TYR A 58 -21.48 0.71 -2.71
CA TYR A 58 -20.96 -0.39 -1.90
C TYR A 58 -20.96 -1.67 -2.73
N THR A 59 -19.79 -2.23 -3.01
CA THR A 59 -19.65 -3.37 -3.92
C THR A 59 -19.46 -4.70 -3.20
N THR A 60 -19.65 -5.80 -3.93
CA THR A 60 -19.43 -7.15 -3.39
C THR A 60 -17.95 -7.46 -3.14
N ARG A 61 -17.03 -6.77 -3.82
CA ARG A 61 -15.58 -6.91 -3.61
C ARG A 61 -15.15 -6.19 -2.34
N GLU A 62 -15.67 -4.97 -2.12
CA GLU A 62 -15.49 -4.24 -0.87
C GLU A 62 -16.04 -5.03 0.33
N ASP A 63 -17.27 -5.54 0.24
CA ASP A 63 -17.88 -6.36 1.29
C ASP A 63 -17.03 -7.58 1.64
N ARG A 64 -16.50 -8.29 0.62
CA ARG A 64 -15.61 -9.42 0.83
C ARG A 64 -14.31 -9.01 1.53
N ALA A 65 -13.71 -7.90 1.12
CA ALA A 65 -12.49 -7.37 1.73
C ALA A 65 -12.72 -7.02 3.20
N ILE A 66 -13.82 -6.33 3.51
CA ILE A 66 -14.21 -5.98 4.88
C ILE A 66 -14.39 -7.23 5.73
N ARG A 67 -15.18 -8.21 5.28
CA ARG A 67 -15.41 -9.47 6.01
C ARG A 67 -14.11 -10.22 6.30
N THR A 68 -13.20 -10.22 5.33
CA THR A 68 -11.89 -10.88 5.47
C THR A 68 -11.05 -10.19 6.55
N ILE A 69 -10.97 -8.87 6.49
CA ILE A 69 -10.25 -8.06 7.49
C ILE A 69 -10.85 -8.24 8.90
N LEU A 70 -12.18 -8.23 9.03
CA LEU A 70 -12.84 -8.40 10.33
C LEU A 70 -12.62 -9.79 10.91
N ALA A 71 -12.61 -10.83 10.08
CA ALA A 71 -12.29 -12.18 10.52
C ALA A 71 -10.84 -12.27 11.02
N GLU A 72 -9.89 -11.71 10.28
CA GLU A 72 -8.47 -11.64 10.66
C GLU A 72 -8.26 -10.85 11.97
N LEU A 73 -8.90 -9.68 12.10
CA LEU A 73 -8.86 -8.86 13.30
C LEU A 73 -9.45 -9.62 14.51
N ASN A 74 -10.61 -10.25 14.34
CA ASN A 74 -11.24 -11.01 15.41
C ASN A 74 -10.32 -12.12 15.92
N GLN A 75 -9.65 -12.86 15.02
CA GLN A 75 -8.67 -13.87 15.41
C GLN A 75 -7.48 -13.26 16.16
N ALA A 76 -6.96 -12.12 15.70
CA ALA A 76 -5.83 -11.43 16.33
C ALA A 76 -6.13 -10.96 17.76
N VAL A 77 -7.38 -10.61 18.06
CA VAL A 77 -7.83 -10.20 19.41
C VAL A 77 -8.40 -11.36 20.25
N GLY A 78 -8.15 -12.61 19.85
CA GLY A 78 -8.51 -13.80 20.63
C GLY A 78 -9.85 -14.43 20.29
N GLY A 79 -10.42 -14.16 19.11
CA GLY A 79 -11.62 -14.80 18.60
C GLY A 79 -12.87 -14.49 19.43
N VAL A 80 -13.03 -13.25 19.89
CA VAL A 80 -14.05 -12.86 20.87
C VAL A 80 -15.49 -12.90 20.36
N LEU A 81 -15.69 -12.86 19.03
CA LEU A 81 -16.98 -12.91 18.36
C LEU A 81 -17.15 -14.19 17.55
N ALA A 82 -18.38 -14.71 17.51
CA ALA A 82 -18.73 -15.81 16.61
C ALA A 82 -18.86 -15.31 15.15
N PRO A 83 -18.70 -16.18 14.13
CA PRO A 83 -18.82 -15.79 12.73
C PRO A 83 -20.14 -15.08 12.38
N GLN A 84 -21.24 -15.50 13.00
CA GLN A 84 -22.55 -14.85 12.85
C GLN A 84 -22.57 -13.41 13.39
N ASP A 85 -21.95 -13.17 14.55
CA ASP A 85 -21.92 -11.84 15.18
C ASP A 85 -21.10 -10.85 14.34
N LEU A 86 -20.03 -11.33 13.70
CA LEU A 86 -19.24 -10.54 12.75
C LEU A 86 -20.05 -10.13 11.52
N ALA A 87 -20.92 -11.02 11.02
CA ALA A 87 -21.77 -10.70 9.89
C ALA A 87 -22.78 -9.59 10.23
N TYR A 88 -23.42 -9.68 11.40
CA TYR A 88 -24.38 -8.67 11.88
C TYR A 88 -23.75 -7.31 12.16
N LEU A 89 -22.47 -7.26 12.54
CA LEU A 89 -21.79 -5.99 12.80
C LEU A 89 -21.73 -5.07 11.58
N ILE A 90 -21.60 -5.64 10.38
CA ILE A 90 -21.56 -4.87 9.12
C ILE A 90 -22.92 -4.21 8.88
N ASP A 91 -24.01 -4.93 9.14
CA ASP A 91 -25.38 -4.44 8.93
C ASP A 91 -25.74 -3.29 9.89
N ASP A 92 -25.14 -3.28 11.10
CA ASP A 92 -25.36 -2.26 12.12
C ASP A 92 -24.36 -1.07 12.07
N CYS A 93 -23.40 -1.08 11.15
CA CYS A 93 -22.35 -0.05 11.02
C CYS A 93 -22.89 1.38 10.92
N ALA A 94 -24.05 1.56 10.28
CA ALA A 94 -24.68 2.87 10.08
C ALA A 94 -25.03 3.60 11.39
N ARG A 95 -25.06 2.91 12.54
CA ARG A 95 -25.34 3.53 13.85
C ARG A 95 -24.13 4.22 14.48
N ILE A 96 -22.92 3.97 13.98
CA ILE A 96 -21.70 4.57 14.53
C ILE A 96 -21.42 5.87 13.80
N ASP A 97 -21.52 7.00 14.52
CA ASP A 97 -21.20 8.32 13.98
C ASP A 97 -19.68 8.55 13.85
N ARG A 98 -19.24 9.07 12.70
CA ARG A 98 -17.84 9.36 12.34
C ARG A 98 -16.86 8.22 12.68
N PRO A 99 -17.09 7.00 12.20
CA PRO A 99 -16.33 5.84 12.65
C PRO A 99 -14.83 5.90 12.30
N LEU A 100 -14.42 6.51 11.18
CA LEU A 100 -13.00 6.75 10.88
C LEU A 100 -12.29 7.58 11.96
N VAL A 101 -12.92 8.68 12.40
CA VAL A 101 -12.37 9.54 13.46
C VAL A 101 -12.32 8.79 14.80
N ARG A 102 -13.35 8.00 15.10
CA ARG A 102 -13.37 7.17 16.31
C ARG A 102 -12.28 6.10 16.29
N LEU A 103 -12.07 5.43 15.16
CA LEU A 103 -11.00 4.45 15.00
C LEU A 103 -9.64 5.11 15.25
N ALA A 104 -9.39 6.24 14.60
CA ALA A 104 -8.14 6.99 14.73
C ALA A 104 -7.86 7.38 16.19
N ALA A 105 -8.87 7.87 16.91
CA ALA A 105 -8.75 8.20 18.33
C ALA A 105 -8.51 6.95 19.21
N MET A 106 -9.08 5.80 18.86
CA MET A 106 -8.88 4.56 19.59
C MET A 106 -7.45 4.03 19.45
N VAL A 107 -6.84 4.16 18.28
CA VAL A 107 -5.53 3.56 17.98
C VAL A 107 -4.36 4.53 18.11
N ARG A 108 -4.61 5.82 18.39
CA ARG A 108 -3.59 6.88 18.47
C ARG A 108 -2.41 6.54 19.37
N ASP A 109 -2.69 5.93 20.52
CA ASP A 109 -1.66 5.56 21.52
C ASP A 109 -1.06 4.16 21.25
N ALA A 110 -1.41 3.52 20.12
CA ALA A 110 -1.01 2.18 19.74
C ALA A 110 -0.49 2.16 18.29
N PRO A 111 0.76 2.61 18.04
CA PRO A 111 1.28 2.86 16.69
C PRO A 111 1.24 1.62 15.77
N GLY A 112 1.50 0.42 16.31
CA GLY A 112 1.38 -0.82 15.54
C GLY A 112 -0.05 -1.10 15.07
N LEU A 113 -1.05 -0.79 15.91
CA LEU A 113 -2.46 -0.92 15.55
C LEU A 113 -2.93 0.20 14.62
N ALA A 114 -2.40 1.42 14.78
CA ALA A 114 -2.62 2.53 13.86
C ALA A 114 -2.11 2.22 12.45
N HIS A 115 -0.90 1.65 12.34
CA HIS A 115 -0.36 1.20 11.07
C HIS A 115 -1.19 0.06 10.47
N ALA A 116 -1.54 -0.96 11.26
CA ALA A 116 -2.34 -2.09 10.79
C ALA A 116 -3.73 -1.65 10.26
N SER A 117 -4.36 -0.69 10.91
CA SER A 117 -5.64 -0.14 10.48
C SER A 117 -5.54 0.73 9.23
N ALA A 118 -4.45 1.47 9.02
CA ALA A 118 -4.18 2.12 7.73
C ALA A 118 -4.06 1.08 6.59
N VAL A 119 -3.39 -0.04 6.85
CA VAL A 119 -3.32 -1.17 5.90
C VAL A 119 -4.70 -1.75 5.59
N TRP A 120 -5.56 -1.95 6.61
CA TRP A 120 -6.94 -2.42 6.39
C TRP A 120 -7.75 -1.45 5.52
N LEU A 121 -7.62 -0.16 5.76
CA LEU A 121 -8.29 0.88 4.97
C LEU A 121 -7.82 0.84 3.50
N TRP A 122 -6.51 0.74 3.26
CA TRP A 122 -5.98 0.59 1.90
C TRP A 122 -6.49 -0.67 1.19
N ARG A 123 -6.54 -1.80 1.89
CA ARG A 123 -7.09 -3.06 1.33
C ARG A 123 -8.53 -2.93 0.85
N VAL A 124 -9.36 -2.19 1.58
CA VAL A 124 -10.75 -1.91 1.16
C VAL A 124 -10.77 -0.92 0.00
N ALA A 125 -9.99 0.16 0.08
CA ALA A 125 -9.97 1.20 -0.94
C ALA A 125 -9.59 0.68 -2.33
N VAL A 126 -8.73 -0.34 -2.40
CA VAL A 126 -8.27 -0.93 -3.67
C VAL A 126 -9.01 -2.21 -4.08
N SER A 127 -10.08 -2.59 -3.37
CA SER A 127 -10.78 -3.86 -3.62
C SER A 127 -11.52 -3.89 -4.98
N ASP A 128 -11.88 -2.73 -5.51
CA ASP A 128 -12.49 -2.57 -6.84
C ASP A 128 -11.48 -2.18 -7.94
N GLY A 129 -10.20 -2.04 -7.61
CA GLY A 129 -9.17 -1.53 -8.53
C GLY A 129 -8.27 -0.52 -7.84
N ASP A 130 -7.79 0.47 -8.58
CA ASP A 130 -7.01 1.55 -7.94
C ASP A 130 -7.92 2.44 -7.09
N ALA A 131 -7.40 2.88 -5.93
CA ALA A 131 -8.16 3.70 -4.99
C ALA A 131 -8.58 5.02 -5.64
N THR A 132 -9.84 5.41 -5.44
CA THR A 132 -10.32 6.71 -5.89
C THR A 132 -9.67 7.83 -5.07
N PRO A 133 -9.54 9.06 -5.62
CA PRO A 133 -9.01 10.19 -4.87
C PRO A 133 -9.77 10.46 -3.57
N ALA A 134 -11.09 10.30 -3.57
CA ALA A 134 -11.92 10.50 -2.38
C ALA A 134 -11.59 9.49 -1.27
N LYS A 135 -11.43 8.20 -1.61
CA LYS A 135 -11.00 7.18 -0.65
C LYS A 135 -9.59 7.43 -0.13
N ALA A 136 -8.66 7.82 -1.00
CA ALA A 136 -7.29 8.18 -0.60
C ALA A 136 -7.28 9.39 0.37
N ASP A 137 -8.10 10.40 0.12
CA ASP A 137 -8.25 11.57 0.98
C ASP A 137 -8.82 11.20 2.37
N CYS A 138 -9.80 10.29 2.41
CA CYS A 138 -10.32 9.74 3.67
C CYS A 138 -9.23 9.03 4.48
N ILE A 139 -8.40 8.22 3.82
CA ILE A 139 -7.28 7.51 4.46
C ILE A 139 -6.23 8.51 4.98
N ALA A 140 -5.91 9.54 4.21
CA ALA A 140 -5.00 10.59 4.65
C ALA A 140 -5.56 11.37 5.87
N GLY A 141 -6.87 11.65 5.87
CA GLY A 141 -7.56 12.26 7.02
C GLY A 141 -7.53 11.38 8.27
N TYR A 142 -7.74 10.07 8.08
CA TYR A 142 -7.57 9.07 9.13
C TYR A 142 -6.15 9.07 9.71
N ALA A 143 -5.13 9.00 8.86
CA ALA A 143 -3.72 8.93 9.25
C ALA A 143 -3.32 10.13 10.13
N ARG A 144 -3.66 11.35 9.71
CA ARG A 144 -3.43 12.57 10.50
C ARG A 144 -4.11 12.51 11.86
N SER A 145 -5.33 11.97 11.91
CA SER A 145 -6.10 11.84 13.16
C SER A 145 -5.55 10.73 14.07
N ALA A 146 -4.91 9.71 13.49
CA ALA A 146 -4.32 8.58 14.21
C ALA A 146 -2.88 8.87 14.66
N GLY A 147 -2.27 9.99 14.23
CA GLY A 147 -0.88 10.33 14.53
C GLY A 147 0.14 9.57 13.68
N ILE A 148 -0.25 9.11 12.49
CA ILE A 148 0.63 8.44 11.53
C ILE A 148 1.32 9.50 10.67
N HIS A 149 2.65 9.44 10.57
CA HIS A 149 3.41 10.31 9.68
C HIS A 149 3.17 9.97 8.21
N ASP A 150 3.30 10.97 7.32
CA ASP A 150 3.06 10.79 5.89
C ASP A 150 3.95 9.70 5.28
N ASP A 151 5.20 9.56 5.73
CA ASP A 151 6.13 8.52 5.27
C ASP A 151 5.69 7.11 5.69
N ASP A 152 5.17 6.96 6.91
CA ASP A 152 4.62 5.70 7.40
C ASP A 152 3.34 5.32 6.65
N LEU A 153 2.52 6.32 6.31
CA LEU A 153 1.31 6.11 5.51
C LEU A 153 1.65 5.70 4.07
N ARG A 154 2.65 6.36 3.46
CA ARG A 154 3.19 5.99 2.15
C ARG A 154 3.69 4.55 2.16
N THR A 155 4.44 4.17 3.21
CA THR A 155 4.94 2.81 3.40
C THR A 155 3.79 1.80 3.50
N ALA A 156 2.74 2.10 4.27
CA ALA A 156 1.55 1.26 4.37
C ALA A 156 0.81 1.09 3.02
N ALA A 157 0.92 2.08 2.13
CA ALA A 157 0.30 2.07 0.81
C ALA A 157 1.10 1.28 -0.25
N LEU A 158 2.42 1.09 -0.08
CA LEU A 158 3.32 0.52 -1.11
C LEU A 158 2.85 -0.83 -1.68
N LEU A 159 2.25 -1.67 -0.84
CA LEU A 159 1.75 -2.99 -1.25
C LEU A 159 0.44 -2.93 -2.05
N TYR A 160 -0.28 -1.82 -1.99
CA TYR A 160 -1.64 -1.69 -2.48
C TYR A 160 -1.79 -0.63 -3.57
N VAL A 161 -1.01 0.43 -3.54
CA VAL A 161 -1.12 1.54 -4.50
C VAL A 161 0.00 1.39 -5.51
N ARG A 162 -0.36 1.37 -6.79
CA ARG A 162 0.62 1.47 -7.87
C ARG A 162 1.36 2.78 -7.68
N HIS A 163 2.69 2.73 -7.69
CA HIS A 163 3.51 3.94 -7.65
C HIS A 163 3.26 4.73 -8.94
N SER A 164 2.24 5.57 -8.92
CA SER A 164 2.13 6.70 -9.82
C SER A 164 2.93 7.81 -9.17
N ALA A 165 3.82 8.45 -9.93
CA ALA A 165 4.57 9.59 -9.42
C ALA A 165 3.60 10.54 -8.71
N SER A 166 3.79 10.75 -7.41
CA SER A 166 2.95 11.66 -6.64
C SER A 166 2.93 13.03 -7.31
N ALA A 167 1.89 13.84 -7.08
CA ALA A 167 1.86 15.19 -7.65
C ALA A 167 3.13 16.00 -7.32
N GLN A 168 3.78 15.70 -6.19
CA GLN A 168 5.06 16.26 -5.82
C GLN A 168 6.23 15.67 -6.61
N GLU A 169 6.33 14.35 -6.73
CA GLU A 169 7.37 13.70 -7.55
C GLU A 169 7.28 14.12 -9.02
N ARG A 170 6.06 14.28 -9.56
CA ARG A 170 5.84 14.85 -10.89
C ARG A 170 6.34 16.30 -10.97
N ARG A 171 6.05 17.14 -9.96
CA ARG A 171 6.57 18.52 -9.92
C ARG A 171 8.09 18.54 -9.88
N ASP A 172 8.70 17.73 -9.04
CA ASP A 172 10.16 17.68 -8.89
C ASP A 172 10.82 17.16 -10.17
N ALA A 173 10.24 16.14 -10.80
CA ALA A 173 10.73 15.61 -12.07
C ALA A 173 10.55 16.62 -13.23
N CYS A 174 9.42 17.33 -13.29
CA CYS A 174 9.22 18.45 -14.24
C CYS A 174 10.27 19.55 -14.03
N ASN A 175 10.60 19.88 -12.78
CA ASN A 175 11.62 20.86 -12.44
C ASN A 175 13.02 20.42 -12.89
N VAL A 176 13.38 19.14 -12.70
CA VAL A 176 14.66 18.57 -13.16
C VAL A 176 14.78 18.62 -14.70
N LEU A 177 13.69 18.35 -15.42
CA LEU A 177 13.67 18.46 -16.89
C LEU A 177 13.49 19.90 -17.40
N GLY A 178 13.19 20.86 -16.53
CA GLY A 178 12.96 22.26 -16.90
C GLY A 178 11.68 22.48 -17.70
N ILE A 179 10.64 21.67 -17.47
CA ILE A 179 9.36 21.71 -18.19
C ILE A 179 8.20 22.06 -17.25
N PRO A 180 7.08 22.60 -17.76
CA PRO A 180 5.94 22.90 -16.90
C PRO A 180 5.26 21.63 -16.36
N TYR A 181 4.56 21.74 -15.23
CA TYR A 181 3.88 20.61 -14.57
C TYR A 181 2.84 19.91 -15.47
N ASN A 182 2.18 20.69 -16.33
CA ASN A 182 1.20 20.22 -17.31
C ASN A 182 1.83 19.91 -18.67
N ALA A 183 3.15 19.73 -18.75
CA ALA A 183 3.83 19.36 -19.98
C ALA A 183 3.24 18.07 -20.56
N ASP A 184 3.05 18.07 -21.88
CA ASP A 184 2.62 16.89 -22.63
C ASP A 184 3.78 15.91 -22.85
N GLU A 185 3.44 14.71 -23.32
CA GLU A 185 4.41 13.63 -23.56
C GLU A 185 5.50 14.03 -24.58
N ALA A 186 5.16 14.85 -25.57
CA ALA A 186 6.10 15.29 -26.60
C ALA A 186 7.14 16.27 -26.00
N GLN A 187 6.69 17.17 -25.14
CA GLN A 187 7.54 18.11 -24.40
C GLN A 187 8.47 17.36 -23.44
N ILE A 188 7.98 16.36 -22.71
CA ILE A 188 8.79 15.52 -21.82
C ILE A 188 9.90 14.80 -22.60
N LYS A 189 9.55 14.12 -23.71
CA LYS A 189 10.50 13.41 -24.58
C LYS A 189 11.52 14.35 -25.23
N SER A 190 11.09 15.53 -25.65
CA SER A 190 11.97 16.53 -26.24
C SER A 190 12.99 17.06 -25.24
N ALA A 191 12.53 17.43 -24.03
CA ALA A 191 13.42 17.94 -22.98
C ALA A 191 14.45 16.89 -22.55
N TYR A 192 14.03 15.64 -22.37
CA TYR A 192 14.93 14.53 -22.07
C TYR A 192 16.02 14.35 -23.14
N ARG A 193 15.65 14.29 -24.43
CA ARG A 193 16.64 14.14 -25.52
C ARG A 193 17.69 15.26 -25.51
N THR A 194 17.25 16.51 -25.34
CA THR A 194 18.14 17.67 -25.31
C THR A 194 19.10 17.62 -24.11
N LEU A 195 18.58 17.29 -22.93
CA LEU A 195 19.38 17.23 -21.70
C LEU A 195 20.34 16.03 -21.71
N SER A 196 19.89 14.86 -22.16
CA SER A 196 20.76 13.68 -22.31
C SER A 196 21.92 13.91 -23.28
N LEU A 197 21.69 14.63 -24.39
CA LEU A 197 22.76 14.99 -25.32
C LEU A 197 23.75 16.03 -24.77
N THR A 198 23.30 16.86 -23.82
CA THR A 198 24.12 17.88 -23.16
C THR A 198 24.99 17.26 -22.08
N TYR A 199 24.44 16.36 -21.26
CA TYR A 199 25.09 15.76 -20.10
C TYR A 199 25.63 14.34 -20.35
N HIS A 200 25.73 13.89 -21.61
CA HIS A 200 26.20 12.54 -21.93
C HIS A 200 27.66 12.33 -21.47
N PRO A 201 27.97 11.24 -20.74
CA PRO A 201 29.32 11.00 -20.19
C PRO A 201 30.42 11.01 -21.26
N ASP A 202 30.15 10.48 -22.45
CA ASP A 202 31.13 10.47 -23.56
C ASP A 202 31.64 11.86 -23.96
N LYS A 203 30.79 12.89 -23.90
CA LYS A 203 31.17 14.26 -24.26
C LYS A 203 32.04 14.94 -23.21
N HIS A 204 32.06 14.40 -21.99
CA HIS A 204 32.75 14.97 -20.84
C HIS A 204 33.91 14.08 -20.36
N SER A 205 34.19 12.98 -21.07
CA SER A 205 35.24 12.00 -20.77
C SER A 205 36.66 12.55 -20.73
N GLY A 206 36.91 13.72 -21.35
CA GLY A 206 38.19 14.43 -21.33
C GLY A 206 38.30 15.57 -20.31
N LEU A 207 37.26 15.81 -19.49
CA LEU A 207 37.23 16.90 -18.51
C LEU A 207 37.83 16.49 -17.16
N ASP A 208 38.04 17.47 -16.28
CA ASP A 208 38.46 17.24 -14.90
C ASP A 208 37.54 16.20 -14.20
N PRO A 209 38.09 15.23 -13.44
CA PRO A 209 37.32 14.25 -12.68
C PRO A 209 36.15 14.83 -11.87
N ALA A 210 36.30 16.03 -11.30
CA ALA A 210 35.23 16.69 -10.56
C ALA A 210 34.05 17.09 -11.45
N ILE A 211 34.32 17.53 -12.68
CA ILE A 211 33.29 17.91 -13.65
C ILE A 211 32.63 16.66 -14.24
N GLN A 212 33.39 15.58 -14.44
CA GLN A 212 32.84 14.29 -14.88
C GLN A 212 31.83 13.74 -13.87
N ALA A 213 32.16 13.75 -12.58
CA ALA A 213 31.26 13.30 -11.52
C ALA A 213 29.96 14.10 -11.48
N LEU A 214 30.06 15.44 -11.54
CA LEU A 214 28.89 16.34 -11.56
C LEU A 214 27.98 16.07 -12.76
N THR A 215 28.58 15.83 -13.93
CA THR A 215 27.83 15.60 -15.18
C THR A 215 27.13 14.24 -15.17
N ALA A 216 27.81 13.21 -14.66
CA ALA A 216 27.22 11.88 -14.49
C ALA A 216 26.05 11.89 -13.47
N GLU A 217 26.19 12.64 -12.38
CA GLU A 217 25.12 12.83 -11.41
C GLU A 217 23.92 13.54 -12.04
N LYS A 218 24.16 14.63 -12.80
CA LYS A 218 23.12 15.34 -13.54
C LYS A 218 22.42 14.46 -14.57
N PHE A 219 23.17 13.67 -15.32
CA PHE A 219 22.60 12.72 -16.28
C PHE A 219 21.69 11.69 -15.59
N THR A 220 22.10 11.19 -14.43
CA THR A 220 21.30 10.26 -13.62
C THR A 220 20.01 10.93 -13.12
N GLN A 221 20.08 12.17 -12.62
CA GLN A 221 18.92 12.95 -12.20
C GLN A 221 17.93 13.17 -13.36
N ILE A 222 18.42 13.54 -14.54
CA ILE A 222 17.62 13.75 -15.76
C ILE A 222 16.92 12.45 -16.18
N LYS A 223 17.64 11.33 -16.16
CA LYS A 223 17.08 10.02 -16.49
C LYS A 223 15.98 9.62 -15.50
N ASN A 224 16.23 9.75 -14.20
CA ASN A 224 15.26 9.45 -13.17
C ASN A 224 14.00 10.33 -13.31
N ALA A 225 14.15 11.63 -13.56
CA ALA A 225 13.03 12.53 -13.77
C ALA A 225 12.18 12.16 -14.99
N TYR A 226 12.82 11.82 -16.11
CA TYR A 226 12.10 11.33 -17.30
C TYR A 226 11.34 10.03 -17.03
N ASP A 227 11.97 9.08 -16.33
CA ASP A 227 11.37 7.82 -15.93
C ASP A 227 10.15 8.04 -15.00
N THR A 228 10.25 8.98 -14.05
CA THR A 228 9.16 9.38 -13.16
C THR A 228 7.98 9.99 -13.93
N LEU A 229 8.24 10.82 -14.95
CA LEU A 229 7.18 11.56 -15.66
C LEU A 229 6.44 10.77 -16.71
N ASN A 230 7.13 9.90 -17.44
CA ASN A 230 6.48 9.04 -18.42
C ASN A 230 5.84 7.80 -17.80
N GLY A 231 5.99 7.64 -16.47
CA GLY A 231 6.00 6.32 -15.86
C GLY A 231 7.15 5.52 -16.48
N ARG A 232 7.84 4.69 -15.71
CA ARG A 232 8.58 3.64 -16.40
C ARG A 232 7.55 2.85 -17.20
N PRO A 233 7.71 2.64 -18.52
CA PRO A 233 7.33 1.35 -19.04
C PRO A 233 8.31 0.38 -18.37
N SER A 234 8.06 0.01 -17.11
CA SER A 234 8.80 -1.09 -16.51
C SER A 234 8.21 -2.32 -17.17
N ASP A 235 8.69 -2.64 -18.38
CA ASP A 235 8.41 -3.94 -19.00
C ASP A 235 8.93 -5.09 -18.10
N ASN A 236 9.74 -4.76 -17.10
CA ASN A 236 10.30 -5.67 -16.11
C ASN A 236 9.65 -5.47 -14.73
N TRP A 237 8.38 -5.87 -14.64
CA TRP A 237 7.74 -6.15 -13.36
C TRP A 237 8.32 -7.43 -12.76
N PHE A 238 8.40 -7.53 -11.43
CA PHE A 238 8.88 -8.72 -10.74
C PHE A 238 7.80 -9.29 -9.83
N ALA A 239 7.67 -10.60 -9.85
CA ALA A 239 6.71 -11.35 -9.03
C ALA A 239 7.40 -12.57 -8.39
N ARG A 240 6.80 -13.11 -7.34
CA ARG A 240 7.25 -14.39 -6.75
C ARG A 240 6.68 -15.55 -7.55
N ASN A 241 7.55 -16.40 -8.10
CA ASN A 241 7.14 -17.59 -8.83
C ASN A 241 6.36 -18.56 -7.93
N ALA A 242 5.25 -19.15 -8.42
CA ALA A 242 4.42 -20.02 -7.60
C ALA A 242 5.06 -21.37 -7.22
N ALA A 243 5.97 -21.89 -8.06
CA ALA A 243 6.62 -23.18 -7.85
C ALA A 243 7.86 -23.04 -6.97
N THR A 244 8.75 -22.11 -7.31
CA THR A 244 10.03 -21.94 -6.60
C THR A 244 9.97 -20.97 -5.43
N GLY A 245 8.98 -20.08 -5.41
CA GLY A 245 8.87 -19.01 -4.41
C GLY A 245 9.83 -17.84 -4.65
N HIS A 246 10.82 -17.99 -5.53
CA HIS A 246 11.83 -16.99 -5.87
C HIS A 246 11.27 -15.86 -6.72
N LEU A 247 11.94 -14.71 -6.65
CA LEU A 247 11.70 -13.58 -7.56
C LEU A 247 12.00 -13.96 -9.01
N ALA A 248 11.09 -13.59 -9.89
CA ALA A 248 11.23 -13.74 -11.34
C ALA A 248 10.56 -12.56 -12.04
N VAL A 249 10.93 -12.34 -13.30
CA VAL A 249 10.22 -11.39 -14.16
C VAL A 249 8.77 -11.84 -14.30
N ALA A 250 7.84 -10.91 -14.06
CA ALA A 250 6.42 -11.12 -14.16
C ALA A 250 6.02 -11.18 -15.63
N THR A 251 5.66 -12.37 -16.09
CA THR A 251 5.19 -12.61 -17.46
C THR A 251 3.68 -12.83 -17.46
N ALA A 252 3.04 -12.47 -18.56
CA ALA A 252 1.60 -12.64 -18.73
C ALA A 252 1.20 -14.12 -18.56
N GLY A 253 0.14 -14.38 -17.80
CA GLY A 253 -0.33 -15.73 -17.51
C GLY A 253 0.53 -16.55 -16.54
N ALA A 254 1.62 -16.00 -16.00
CA ALA A 254 2.46 -16.74 -15.06
C ALA A 254 1.74 -17.02 -13.73
N ALA A 255 1.97 -18.22 -13.20
CA ALA A 255 1.55 -18.57 -11.85
C ALA A 255 2.51 -17.96 -10.82
N VAL A 256 1.97 -17.14 -9.92
CA VAL A 256 2.72 -16.38 -8.91
C VAL A 256 2.19 -16.64 -7.51
N ARG A 257 2.95 -16.21 -6.50
CA ARG A 257 2.53 -16.17 -5.10
C ARG A 257 2.48 -14.73 -4.61
N CYS A 258 1.44 -14.43 -3.83
CA CYS A 258 1.35 -13.14 -3.17
C CYS A 258 2.55 -12.93 -2.23
N PHE A 259 3.15 -11.73 -2.26
CA PHE A 259 4.23 -11.34 -1.37
C PHE A 259 3.81 -11.35 0.11
N THR A 260 2.58 -10.95 0.41
CA THR A 260 2.08 -10.84 1.80
C THR A 260 1.54 -12.16 2.34
N CYS A 261 0.59 -12.79 1.66
CA CYS A 261 -0.15 -13.95 2.20
C CYS A 261 0.28 -15.30 1.61
N GLY A 262 1.16 -15.32 0.59
CA GLY A 262 1.63 -16.55 -0.05
C GLY A 262 0.59 -17.30 -0.90
N GLU A 263 -0.63 -16.76 -1.02
CA GLU A 263 -1.71 -17.30 -1.85
C GLU A 263 -1.27 -17.40 -3.31
N ARG A 264 -1.65 -18.48 -3.98
CA ARG A 264 -1.32 -18.68 -5.40
C ARG A 264 -2.29 -17.86 -6.24
N ALA A 265 -1.75 -17.16 -7.24
CA ALA A 265 -2.52 -16.39 -8.20
C ALA A 265 -1.94 -16.57 -9.60
N THR A 266 -2.69 -16.14 -10.60
CA THR A 266 -2.23 -16.14 -11.99
C THR A 266 -2.26 -14.71 -12.50
N LEU A 267 -1.14 -14.25 -13.07
CA LEU A 267 -1.06 -12.94 -13.69
C LEU A 267 -1.98 -12.86 -14.92
N PRO A 268 -2.49 -11.66 -15.26
CA PRO A 268 -3.34 -11.47 -16.43
C PRO A 268 -2.62 -11.84 -17.73
N GLN A 269 -3.40 -12.19 -18.76
CA GLN A 269 -2.88 -12.55 -20.10
C GLN A 269 -2.38 -11.32 -20.88
N GLU A 270 -2.80 -10.12 -20.50
CA GLU A 270 -2.34 -8.87 -21.10
C GLU A 270 -1.23 -8.25 -20.24
N SER A 271 -0.04 -8.07 -20.80
CA SER A 271 1.12 -7.52 -20.06
C SER A 271 0.84 -6.15 -19.43
N ARG A 272 0.02 -5.32 -20.10
CA ARG A 272 -0.41 -3.99 -19.60
C ARG A 272 -1.26 -4.01 -18.33
N GLN A 273 -1.74 -5.18 -17.91
CA GLN A 273 -2.57 -5.33 -16.71
C GLN A 273 -1.77 -5.89 -15.53
N ILE A 274 -0.52 -6.33 -15.73
CA ILE A 274 0.32 -6.96 -14.70
C ILE A 274 0.55 -6.04 -13.50
N ASP A 275 0.74 -4.75 -13.77
CA ASP A 275 0.96 -3.71 -12.77
C ASP A 275 -0.25 -3.40 -11.89
N SER A 276 -1.44 -3.82 -12.31
CA SER A 276 -2.70 -3.71 -11.57
C SER A 276 -3.19 -5.06 -11.02
N ALA A 277 -2.44 -6.15 -11.27
CA ALA A 277 -2.81 -7.48 -10.82
C ALA A 277 -2.71 -7.57 -9.29
N ARG A 278 -3.78 -8.04 -8.65
CA ARG A 278 -3.93 -8.07 -7.19
C ARG A 278 -4.24 -9.47 -6.70
N CYS A 279 -3.83 -9.75 -5.47
CA CYS A 279 -4.21 -10.97 -4.76
C CYS A 279 -5.68 -10.89 -4.32
N ASP A 280 -6.50 -11.88 -4.71
CA ASP A 280 -7.92 -11.93 -4.33
C ASP A 280 -8.17 -11.97 -2.81
N ARG A 281 -7.19 -12.43 -2.03
CA ARG A 281 -7.29 -12.59 -0.58
C ARG A 281 -6.93 -11.32 0.19
N CYS A 282 -5.78 -10.71 -0.12
CA CYS A 282 -5.25 -9.60 0.65
C CYS A 282 -5.16 -8.28 -0.12
N GLN A 283 -5.50 -8.27 -1.41
CA GLN A 283 -5.47 -7.09 -2.29
C GLN A 283 -4.08 -6.50 -2.59
N THR A 284 -3.02 -7.10 -2.04
CA THR A 284 -1.62 -6.78 -2.38
C THR A 284 -1.38 -6.96 -3.88
N LEU A 285 -0.64 -6.03 -4.49
CA LEU A 285 -0.16 -6.16 -5.86
C LEU A 285 0.68 -7.43 -6.02
N LEU A 286 0.50 -8.11 -7.14
CA LEU A 286 1.22 -9.37 -7.43
C LEU A 286 2.57 -9.13 -8.09
N ALA A 287 2.83 -7.90 -8.50
CA ALA A 287 4.00 -7.50 -9.25
C ALA A 287 4.46 -6.11 -8.81
N PHE A 288 5.77 -5.94 -8.65
CA PHE A 288 6.40 -4.69 -8.22
C PHE A 288 7.62 -4.36 -9.07
N GLU A 289 8.09 -3.11 -8.99
CA GLU A 289 9.41 -2.76 -9.52
C GLU A 289 10.50 -3.55 -8.81
N HIS A 290 11.62 -3.80 -9.50
CA HIS A 290 12.72 -4.64 -9.03
C HIS A 290 13.14 -4.33 -7.58
N ASP A 291 13.45 -3.07 -7.26
CA ASP A 291 14.04 -2.70 -5.98
C ASP A 291 13.06 -2.94 -4.81
N LEU A 292 11.78 -2.63 -5.03
CA LEU A 292 10.72 -2.93 -4.06
C LEU A 292 10.48 -4.44 -3.98
N ALA A 293 10.48 -5.16 -5.10
CA ALA A 293 10.29 -6.61 -5.12
C ALA A 293 11.39 -7.35 -4.36
N VAL A 294 12.65 -6.92 -4.49
CA VAL A 294 13.81 -7.43 -3.72
C VAL A 294 13.60 -7.14 -2.24
N HIS A 295 13.29 -5.90 -1.89
CA HIS A 295 13.05 -5.52 -0.49
C HIS A 295 11.95 -6.36 0.16
N LEU A 296 10.82 -6.58 -0.54
CA LEU A 296 9.70 -7.37 -0.07
C LEU A 296 9.96 -8.88 -0.02
N TYR A 297 10.95 -9.37 -0.76
CA TYR A 297 11.33 -10.77 -0.78
C TYR A 297 12.28 -11.13 0.37
N ASP A 298 13.14 -10.19 0.76
CA ASP A 298 14.12 -10.39 1.83
C ASP A 298 13.55 -10.18 3.24
N THR A 299 12.36 -9.56 3.36
CA THR A 299 11.61 -9.36 4.62
C THR A 299 10.67 -10.52 4.96
#